data_AF-A0A1E4S7T2-F1
#
_entry.id   AF-A0A1E4S7T2-F1
#
_cell.length_a   1.000
_cell.length_b   1.000
_cell.length_c   1.000
_cell.angle_alpha   90.00
_cell.angle_beta   90.00
_cell.angle_gamma   90.00
#
_symmetry.space_group_name_H-M   'P 1'
#
loop_
_entity.id
_entity.type
_entity.pdbx_description
1 polymer ?
#
loop_
_entity_poly.entity_id
_entity_poly.type
_entity_poly.pdbx_seq_one_letter_code
_entity_poly.pdbx_strand_id
1 'polypeptide(L)' 'HEGRNCGHRFANKDIIYRCADCGFDETCVLCANCFNKDDHVGHNVSKSVARSSNNGICDCGDEEAWTKELRCACQK' A
#
# COMPACT_ATOMS: atom_id res chain seq x y z
N HIS A 1 -0.96 -2.80 11.48
CA HIS A 1 -0.27 -4.00 11.99
C HIS A 1 0.47 -3.53 13.21
N GLU A 2 0.10 -3.97 14.41
CA GLU A 2 0.76 -3.45 15.62
C GLU A 2 2.20 -3.97 15.71
N GLY A 3 3.16 -3.05 15.60
CA GLY A 3 4.60 -3.31 15.78
C GLY A 3 5.34 -3.92 14.60
N ARG A 4 4.73 -4.03 13.41
CA ARG A 4 5.41 -4.50 12.18
C ARG A 4 4.75 -4.01 10.90
N ASN A 5 5.48 -4.02 9.79
CA ASN A 5 4.89 -3.82 8.46
C ASN A 5 4.11 -5.05 7.98
N CYS A 6 3.24 -4.84 6.98
CA CYS A 6 2.42 -5.88 6.36
C CYS A 6 3.29 -6.92 5.63
N GLY A 7 4.16 -6.47 4.73
CA GLY A 7 5.10 -7.32 4.00
C GLY A 7 4.46 -8.34 3.05
N HIS A 8 3.16 -8.20 2.74
CA HIS A 8 2.47 -9.10 1.80
C HIS A 8 3.18 -9.09 0.45
N ARG A 9 3.75 -10.22 0.04
CA ARG A 9 4.37 -10.38 -1.28
C ARG A 9 3.29 -10.49 -2.34
N PHE A 10 3.33 -9.59 -3.32
CA PHE A 10 2.35 -9.60 -4.40
C PHE A 10 2.49 -10.85 -5.28
N ALA A 11 1.37 -11.55 -5.45
CA ALA A 11 1.24 -12.67 -6.37
C ALA A 11 0.55 -12.24 -7.67
N ASN A 12 0.65 -13.08 -8.71
CA ASN A 12 -0.04 -12.82 -9.96
C ASN A 12 -1.55 -12.56 -9.74
N LYS A 13 -2.06 -11.49 -10.32
CA LYS A 13 -3.44 -10.97 -10.18
C LYS A 13 -3.77 -10.24 -8.88
N ASP A 14 -2.82 -10.09 -7.95
CA ASP A 14 -3.04 -9.22 -6.78
C ASP A 14 -3.28 -7.78 -7.21
N ILE A 15 -4.13 -7.09 -6.46
CA ILE A 15 -4.36 -5.66 -6.64
C ILE A 15 -3.33 -4.86 -5.84
N ILE A 16 -2.67 -3.94 -6.53
CA ILE A 16 -1.71 -2.99 -5.97
C ILE A 16 -2.31 -1.59 -6.04
N TYR A 17 -2.32 -0.89 -4.90
CA TYR A 17 -2.67 0.51 -4.81
C TYR A 17 -1.41 1.36 -4.61
N ARG A 18 -1.35 2.49 -5.33
CA ARG A 18 -0.33 3.53 -5.18
C ARG A 18 -1.02 4.86 -5.00
N CYS A 19 -0.59 5.66 -4.03
CA CYS A 19 -1.07 7.01 -3.81
C CYS A 19 0.11 7.99 -3.95
N ALA A 20 0.15 8.78 -5.02
CA ALA A 20 1.27 9.67 -5.30
C ALA A 20 1.44 10.78 -4.24
N ASP A 21 0.35 11.15 -3.55
CA ASP A 21 0.39 12.17 -2.50
C ASP A 21 0.77 11.62 -1.11
N CYS A 22 0.73 10.30 -0.92
CA CYS A 22 1.03 9.67 0.38
C CYS A 22 2.36 8.93 0.38
N GLY A 23 2.72 8.29 -0.73
CA GLY A 23 3.98 7.57 -0.84
C GLY A 23 5.16 8.53 -0.73
N PHE A 24 6.22 8.11 -0.03
CA PHE A 24 7.48 8.85 -0.04
C PHE A 24 8.09 8.88 -1.44
N ASP A 25 7.96 7.79 -2.19
CA ASP A 25 8.39 7.69 -3.59
C ASP A 25 7.44 6.81 -4.45
N GLU A 26 7.81 6.64 -5.73
CA GLU A 26 7.07 5.85 -6.71
C GLU A 26 7.22 4.33 -6.56
N THR A 27 7.80 3.84 -5.47
CA THR A 27 7.87 2.41 -5.13
C THR A 27 6.84 2.04 -4.06
N CYS A 28 6.42 2.99 -3.21
CA CYS A 28 5.48 2.79 -2.11
C CYS A 28 4.08 2.28 -2.53
N VAL A 29 3.67 1.13 -2.02
CA VAL A 29 2.46 0.42 -2.45
C VAL A 29 1.71 -0.25 -1.31
N LEU A 30 0.38 -0.33 -1.47
CA LEU A 30 -0.52 -1.02 -0.55
C LEU A 30 -1.18 -2.21 -1.25
N CYS A 31 -1.33 -3.32 -0.51
CA CYS A 31 -2.18 -4.42 -0.94
C CYS A 31 -3.67 -4.10 -0.70
N ALA A 32 -4.55 -4.87 -1.33
CA ALA A 32 -5.98 -4.67 -1.23
C ALA A 32 -6.53 -4.76 0.20
N ASN A 33 -5.91 -5.55 1.08
CA ASN A 33 -6.35 -5.70 2.47
C ASN A 33 -5.91 -4.51 3.35
N CYS A 34 -4.87 -3.79 2.94
CA CYS A 34 -4.33 -2.67 3.71
C CYS A 34 -4.88 -1.33 3.27
N PHE A 35 -5.19 -1.16 1.98
CA PHE A 35 -5.69 0.08 1.42
C PHE A 35 -6.97 0.55 2.11
N ASN A 36 -6.89 1.70 2.79
CA ASN A 36 -8.03 2.36 3.42
C ASN A 36 -8.39 3.61 2.62
N LYS A 37 -9.51 3.55 1.90
CA LYS A 37 -9.99 4.63 1.04
C LYS A 37 -10.12 5.98 1.76
N ASP A 38 -10.41 5.97 3.07
CA ASP A 38 -10.69 7.19 3.82
C ASP A 38 -9.41 8.01 4.07
N ASP A 39 -8.22 7.39 3.98
CA ASP A 39 -6.94 8.10 4.11
C ASP A 39 -6.49 8.80 2.82
N HIS A 40 -7.18 8.53 1.71
CA HIS A 40 -6.81 8.96 0.36
C HIS A 40 -7.90 9.77 -0.36
N VAL A 41 -8.84 10.36 0.39
CA VAL A 41 -9.91 11.18 -0.19
C VAL A 41 -9.31 12.43 -0.86
N GLY A 42 -9.56 12.59 -2.16
CA GLY A 42 -9.04 13.70 -2.95
C GLY A 42 -7.60 13.55 -3.42
N HIS A 43 -6.97 12.39 -3.21
CA HIS A 43 -5.60 12.12 -3.64
C HIS A 43 -5.52 11.47 -5.04
N ASN A 44 -4.36 11.58 -5.67
CA ASN A 44 -3.98 10.89 -6.89
C ASN A 44 -3.63 9.42 -6.58
N VAL A 45 -4.66 8.58 -6.61
CA VAL A 45 -4.56 7.13 -6.41
C VAL A 45 -4.62 6.39 -7.74
N SER A 46 -3.68 5.48 -7.95
CA SER A 46 -3.70 4.53 -9.06
C SER A 46 -3.83 3.10 -8.56
N LYS A 47 -4.42 2.25 -9.41
CA LYS A 47 -4.63 0.82 -9.17
C LYS A 47 -4.02 0.03 -10.31
N SER A 48 -3.24 -0.99 -9.98
CA SER A 48 -2.63 -1.90 -10.95
C SER A 48 -2.80 -3.35 -10.52
N VAL A 49 -2.58 -4.26 -11.47
CA VAL A 49 -2.64 -5.71 -11.23
C VAL A 49 -1.22 -6.25 -11.29
N ALA A 50 -0.82 -6.95 -10.23
CA ALA A 50 0.48 -7.60 -10.15
C ALA A 50 0.61 -8.67 -11.24
N ARG A 51 1.75 -8.64 -11.95
CA ARG A 51 2.14 -9.67 -12.93
C ARG A 51 3.02 -10.70 -12.25
N SER A 52 3.15 -11.90 -12.82
CA SER A 52 3.97 -12.99 -12.28
C SER A 52 5.44 -12.64 -12.04
N SER A 53 5.97 -11.60 -12.68
CA SER A 53 7.33 -11.09 -12.50
C SER A 53 7.45 -10.01 -11.41
N ASN A 54 6.36 -9.68 -10.72
CA ASN A 54 6.38 -8.63 -9.71
C ASN A 54 6.93 -9.19 -8.39
N ASN A 55 7.99 -8.56 -7.88
CA ASN A 55 8.69 -9.01 -6.68
C ASN A 55 8.46 -8.09 -5.47
N GLY A 56 7.55 -7.11 -5.59
CA GLY A 56 7.24 -6.13 -4.55
C GLY A 56 6.47 -6.71 -3.35
N ILE A 57 6.48 -5.96 -2.26
CA ILE A 57 5.72 -6.24 -1.03
C ILE A 57 4.83 -5.05 -0.68
N CYS A 58 3.84 -5.26 0.18
CA CYS A 58 3.02 -4.19 0.75
C CYS A 58 3.79 -3.42 1.83
N ASP A 59 3.79 -2.09 1.73
CA ASP A 59 4.51 -1.17 2.64
C ASP A 59 3.61 -0.64 3.78
N CYS A 60 2.40 -1.20 3.95
CA CYS A 60 1.54 -0.78 5.05
C CYS A 60 2.20 -1.05 6.40
N GLY A 61 2.30 -0.03 7.26
CA GLY A 61 2.96 -0.13 8.57
C GLY A 61 4.48 0.03 8.52
N ASP A 62 5.05 0.37 7.37
CA ASP A 62 6.40 0.92 7.25
C ASP A 62 6.29 2.46 7.27
N GLU A 63 6.77 3.10 8.34
CA GLU A 63 6.65 4.56 8.51
C GLU A 63 7.53 5.33 7.52
N GLU A 64 8.62 4.74 7.03
CA GLU A 64 9.54 5.41 6.09
C GLU A 64 8.96 5.46 4.66
N ALA A 65 7.97 4.63 4.36
CA ALA A 65 7.32 4.57 3.05
C ALA A 65 6.24 5.65 2.84
N TRP A 66 5.81 6.36 3.88
CA TRP A 66 4.66 7.28 3.79
C TRP A 66 4.95 8.66 4.38
N THR A 67 4.48 9.71 3.71
CA THR A 67 4.61 11.11 4.16
C THR A 67 3.66 11.48 5.30
N LYS A 68 2.76 10.56 5.67
CA LYS A 68 1.78 10.66 6.75
C LYS A 68 1.42 9.28 7.26
N GLU A 69 0.91 9.22 8.49
CA GLU A 69 0.35 7.99 9.04
C GLU A 69 -0.89 7.53 8.24
N LEU A 70 -0.94 6.23 7.94
CA LEU A 70 -2.07 5.57 7.26
C LEU A 70 -2.71 4.54 8.20
N ARG A 71 -4.05 4.51 8.23
CA ARG A 71 -4.83 3.59 9.05
C ARG A 71 -5.12 2.33 8.26
N CYS A 72 -4.43 1.22 8.56
CA CYS A 72 -4.65 -0.04 7.85
C CYS A 72 -6.13 -0.47 7.93
N ALA A 73 -6.75 -0.76 6.77
CA ALA A 73 -8.10 -1.33 6.75
C ALA A 73 -8.20 -2.71 7.45
N CYS A 74 -7.05 -3.39 7.58
CA CYS A 74 -6.88 -4.68 8.24
C CYS A 74 -6.83 -4.61 9.78
N GLN A 75 -6.66 -3.43 10.37
CA GLN A 75 -6.64 -3.24 11.81
C GLN A 75 -7.96 -2.57 12.19
N LYS A 76 -8.80 -3.31 12.90
CA LYS A 76 -10.00 -2.79 13.55
C LYS A 76 -9.86 -2.94 15.04
#